data_AF-A0A087TXD0-F1
#
_entry.id   AF-A0A087TXD0-F1
#
_cell.length_a   1.000
_cell.length_b   1.000
_cell.length_c   1.000
_cell.angle_alpha   90.00
_cell.angle_beta   90.00
_cell.angle_gamma   90.00
#
_symmetry.space_group_name_H-M   'P 1'
#
loop_
_entity.id
_entity.type
_entity.pdbx_description
1 polymer ?
#
loop_
_entity_poly.entity_id
_entity_poly.type
_entity_poly.pdbx_seq_one_letter_code
_entity_poly.pdbx_strand_id
1 'polypeptide(L)'
;MFKKPILNIESLNPTLFAFVDDLRTIKKLREDILLMKKYFLTCHTALEEKLLLQLKDRQHFVESADIYSLQDLIDVSSGSLLTYLEKIHAMFVQHITQQCQGCRGKGFICELCKSDDVIFPFDPRTDICATCSSVFHQDCYLRWEGPCPKCARKGKVSGATQSQT
;
A
#
# COMPACT_ATOMS: atom_id res chain seq x y z
N MET A 1 8.86 -27.15 -2.59
CA MET A 1 8.94 -26.43 -1.31
C MET A 1 9.34 -24.96 -1.48
N PHE A 2 10.29 -24.61 -2.36
CA PHE A 2 10.79 -23.24 -2.54
C PHE A 2 9.74 -22.15 -2.79
N LYS A 3 8.66 -22.44 -3.52
CA LYS A 3 7.61 -21.45 -3.86
C LYS A 3 6.49 -21.34 -2.84
N LYS A 4 6.50 -22.15 -1.76
CA LYS A 4 5.43 -22.11 -0.75
C LYS A 4 5.66 -20.91 0.18
N PRO A 5 4.71 -19.96 0.30
CA PRO A 5 4.86 -18.78 1.13
C PRO A 5 4.52 -19.12 2.58
N ILE A 6 5.54 -19.26 3.43
CA ILE A 6 5.40 -19.66 4.85
C ILE A 6 6.31 -18.87 5.80
N LEU A 7 7.19 -18.03 5.26
CA LEU A 7 8.18 -17.30 6.05
C LEU A 7 7.63 -15.93 6.39
N ASN A 8 7.36 -15.67 7.67
CA ASN A 8 7.16 -14.30 8.15
C ASN A 8 8.52 -13.72 8.53
N ILE A 9 9.08 -12.86 7.66
CA ILE A 9 10.45 -12.37 7.82
C ILE A 9 10.58 -11.45 9.04
N GLU A 10 9.57 -10.64 9.31
CA GLU A 10 9.57 -9.72 10.45
C GLU A 10 9.53 -10.47 11.79
N SER A 11 8.81 -11.59 11.84
CA SER A 11 8.80 -12.46 13.02
C SER A 11 10.11 -13.25 13.19
N LEU A 12 10.78 -13.60 12.09
CA LEU A 12 12.03 -14.37 12.11
C LEU A 12 13.26 -13.49 12.40
N ASN A 13 13.32 -12.30 11.79
CA ASN A 13 14.38 -11.32 11.98
C ASN A 13 13.88 -9.90 11.64
N PRO A 14 13.35 -9.16 12.63
CA PRO A 14 12.81 -7.82 12.39
C PRO A 14 13.90 -6.83 11.94
N THR A 15 15.15 -7.04 12.35
CA THR A 15 16.27 -6.17 11.99
C THR A 15 16.64 -6.28 10.51
N LEU A 16 16.24 -7.34 9.81
CA LEU A 16 16.64 -7.57 8.42
C LEU A 16 16.17 -6.44 7.48
N PHE A 17 14.97 -5.89 7.71
CA PHE A 17 14.47 -4.74 6.95
C PHE A 17 15.26 -3.45 7.20
N ALA A 18 16.01 -3.37 8.31
CA ALA A 18 16.89 -2.25 8.60
C ALA A 18 18.19 -2.31 7.79
N PHE A 19 18.64 -3.52 7.41
CA PHE A 19 19.92 -3.76 6.74
C PHE A 19 19.81 -4.03 5.24
N VAL A 20 18.64 -4.46 4.76
CA VAL A 20 18.42 -4.81 3.35
C VAL A 20 17.38 -3.86 2.74
N ASP A 21 17.86 -2.83 2.06
CA ASP A 21 17.01 -1.78 1.48
C ASP A 21 16.03 -2.32 0.44
N ASP A 22 16.46 -3.25 -0.42
CA ASP A 22 15.59 -3.90 -1.40
C ASP A 22 14.39 -4.58 -0.73
N LEU A 23 14.63 -5.26 0.40
CA LEU A 23 13.58 -5.95 1.13
C LEU A 23 12.58 -4.97 1.76
N ARG A 24 13.08 -3.83 2.27
CA ARG A 24 12.22 -2.73 2.77
C ARG A 24 11.35 -2.16 1.66
N THR A 25 11.94 -1.86 0.50
CA THR A 25 11.23 -1.33 -0.67
C THR A 25 10.19 -2.34 -1.17
N ILE A 26 10.55 -3.62 -1.26
CA ILE A 26 9.62 -4.70 -1.64
C ILE A 26 8.45 -4.81 -0.66
N LYS A 27 8.69 -4.72 0.65
CA LYS A 27 7.61 -4.71 1.65
C LYS A 27 6.65 -3.55 1.40
N LYS A 28 7.17 -2.34 1.20
CA LYS A 28 6.36 -1.14 0.90
C LYS A 28 5.54 -1.30 -0.39
N LEU A 29 6.15 -1.79 -1.48
CA LEU A 29 5.44 -2.05 -2.74
C LEU A 29 4.31 -3.06 -2.56
N ARG A 30 4.52 -4.10 -1.74
CA ARG A 30 3.49 -5.11 -1.44
C ARG A 30 2.35 -4.54 -0.61
N GLU A 31 2.64 -3.73 0.40
CA GLU A 31 1.62 -3.00 1.16
C GLU A 31 0.77 -2.10 0.27
N ASP A 32 1.41 -1.37 -0.65
CA ASP A 32 0.72 -0.54 -1.64
C ASP A 32 -0.17 -1.38 -2.56
N ILE A 33 0.31 -2.53 -3.06
CA ILE A 33 -0.48 -3.45 -3.87
C ILE A 33 -1.74 -3.94 -3.12
N LEU A 34 -1.65 -4.20 -1.81
CA LEU A 34 -2.83 -4.55 -1.00
C LEU A 34 -3.84 -3.40 -0.89
N LEU A 35 -3.37 -2.16 -0.87
CA LEU A 35 -4.25 -0.98 -0.95
C LEU A 35 -4.90 -0.87 -2.33
N MET A 36 -4.11 -1.02 -3.41
CA MET A 36 -4.56 -0.98 -4.80
C MET A 36 -5.57 -2.08 -5.13
N LYS A 37 -5.41 -3.28 -4.56
CA LYS A 37 -6.36 -4.40 -4.72
C LYS A 37 -7.81 -3.99 -4.46
N LYS A 38 -8.05 -3.11 -3.47
CA LYS A 38 -9.41 -2.62 -3.13
C LYS A 38 -10.05 -1.85 -4.28
N TYR A 39 -9.25 -1.13 -5.07
CA TYR A 39 -9.72 -0.43 -6.26
C TYR A 39 -10.11 -1.43 -7.36
N PHE A 40 -9.27 -2.43 -7.60
CA PHE A 40 -9.48 -3.41 -8.67
C PHE A 40 -10.65 -4.35 -8.43
N LEU A 41 -10.89 -4.77 -7.19
CA LEU A 41 -12.05 -5.60 -6.84
C LEU A 41 -13.39 -4.92 -7.14
N THR A 42 -13.40 -3.60 -7.29
CA THR A 42 -14.61 -2.80 -7.54
C THR A 42 -14.51 -2.00 -8.84
N CYS A 43 -13.55 -2.31 -9.71
CA CYS A 43 -13.34 -1.67 -11.00
C CYS A 43 -13.58 -2.69 -12.12
N HIS A 44 -14.60 -2.45 -12.96
CA HIS A 44 -14.93 -3.36 -14.05
C HIS A 44 -13.78 -3.49 -15.06
N THR A 45 -13.19 -2.37 -15.49
CA THR A 45 -12.05 -2.34 -16.43
C THR A 45 -10.85 -3.13 -15.90
N ALA A 46 -10.51 -2.97 -14.61
CA ALA A 46 -9.40 -3.71 -14.00
C ALA A 46 -9.64 -5.24 -13.96
N LEU A 47 -10.91 -5.65 -13.79
CA LEU A 47 -11.30 -7.06 -13.81
C LEU A 47 -11.21 -7.63 -15.23
N GLU A 48 -11.64 -6.88 -16.25
CA GLU A 48 -11.52 -7.26 -17.66
C GLU A 48 -10.05 -7.37 -18.11
N GLU A 49 -9.22 -6.40 -17.74
CA GLU A 49 -7.77 -6.37 -17.99
C GLU A 49 -6.99 -7.38 -17.13
N LYS A 50 -7.65 -7.99 -16.14
CA LYS A 50 -7.07 -9.00 -15.24
C LYS A 50 -5.80 -8.50 -14.54
N LEU A 51 -5.80 -7.24 -14.07
CA LEU A 51 -4.60 -6.60 -13.50
C LEU A 51 -4.01 -7.39 -12.33
N LEU A 52 -4.83 -7.92 -11.43
CA LEU A 52 -4.35 -8.75 -10.31
C LEU A 52 -3.73 -10.09 -10.76
N LEU A 53 -4.09 -10.61 -11.94
CA LEU A 53 -3.49 -11.84 -12.47
C LEU A 53 -2.10 -11.62 -13.05
N GLN A 54 -1.62 -10.38 -13.14
CA GLN A 54 -0.21 -10.10 -13.43
C GLN A 54 0.71 -10.65 -12.32
N LEU A 55 0.18 -10.85 -11.12
CA LEU A 55 0.84 -11.48 -9.96
C LEU A 55 0.51 -12.99 -9.82
N LYS A 56 0.03 -13.66 -10.88
CA LYS A 56 -0.43 -15.07 -10.81
C LYS A 56 0.58 -16.06 -10.23
N ASP A 57 1.87 -15.85 -10.47
CA ASP A 57 2.93 -16.74 -9.98
C ASP A 57 3.27 -16.48 -8.50
N ARG A 58 2.74 -15.39 -7.92
CA ARG A 58 2.96 -14.93 -6.54
C ARG A 58 1.67 -14.37 -5.92
N GLN A 59 0.59 -15.15 -5.97
CA GLN A 59 -0.73 -14.75 -5.45
C GLN A 59 -0.70 -14.35 -3.97
N HIS A 60 0.22 -14.88 -3.17
CA HIS A 60 0.39 -14.47 -1.77
C HIS A 60 0.69 -12.98 -1.58
N PHE A 61 1.23 -12.30 -2.61
CA PHE A 61 1.47 -10.85 -2.55
C PHE A 61 0.20 -10.02 -2.55
N VAL A 62 -0.91 -10.56 -3.05
CA VAL A 62 -2.22 -9.89 -2.98
C VAL A 62 -3.02 -10.32 -1.75
N GLU A 63 -2.46 -11.17 -0.89
CA GLU A 63 -3.08 -11.65 0.35
C GLU A 63 -2.45 -11.04 1.60
N SER A 64 -1.11 -10.96 1.64
CA SER A 64 -0.33 -10.40 2.76
C SER A 64 0.96 -9.77 2.25
N ALA A 65 1.50 -8.78 2.98
CA ALA A 65 2.81 -8.19 2.72
C ALA A 65 3.94 -8.88 3.52
N ASP A 66 3.59 -9.69 4.53
CA ASP A 66 4.54 -10.17 5.54
C ASP A 66 5.05 -11.59 5.26
N ILE A 67 4.31 -12.36 4.45
CA ILE A 67 4.65 -13.75 4.15
C ILE A 67 5.46 -13.85 2.87
N TYR A 68 6.57 -14.58 2.92
CA TYR A 68 7.49 -14.82 1.83
C TYR A 68 7.70 -16.33 1.63
N SER A 69 8.00 -16.71 0.40
CA SER A 69 8.55 -18.01 0.05
C SER A 69 10.07 -17.96 0.00
N LEU A 70 10.74 -19.11 0.05
CA LEU A 70 12.20 -19.14 -0.08
C LEU A 70 12.64 -18.66 -1.47
N GLN A 71 11.83 -18.92 -2.51
CA GLN A 71 12.07 -18.39 -3.85
C GLN A 71 12.03 -16.86 -3.86
N ASP A 72 11.10 -16.23 -3.15
CA ASP A 72 11.04 -14.76 -3.05
C ASP A 72 12.36 -14.21 -2.51
N LEU A 73 12.93 -14.82 -1.46
CA LEU A 73 14.19 -14.35 -0.86
C LEU A 73 15.40 -14.49 -1.80
N ILE A 74 15.44 -15.55 -2.62
CA ILE A 74 16.44 -15.71 -3.68
C ILE A 74 16.26 -14.63 -4.75
N ASP A 75 15.01 -14.28 -5.06
CA ASP A 75 14.70 -13.27 -6.06
C ASP A 75 14.93 -11.84 -5.53
N VAL A 76 14.81 -11.63 -4.20
CA VAL A 76 15.27 -10.41 -3.50
C VAL A 76 16.77 -10.27 -3.64
N SER A 77 17.55 -11.30 -3.30
CA SER A 77 19.02 -11.20 -3.32
C SER A 77 19.61 -11.01 -4.72
N SER A 78 18.88 -11.43 -5.76
CA SER A 78 19.23 -11.18 -7.16
C SER A 78 18.71 -9.85 -7.72
N GLY A 79 17.92 -9.08 -6.97
CA GLY A 79 17.28 -7.82 -7.40
C GLY A 79 16.13 -8.00 -8.41
N SER A 80 15.89 -9.23 -8.86
CA SER A 80 14.85 -9.55 -9.85
C SER A 80 13.44 -9.31 -9.32
N LEU A 81 13.21 -9.55 -8.02
CA LEU A 81 11.90 -9.34 -7.40
C LEU A 81 11.53 -7.86 -7.31
N LEU A 82 12.50 -6.99 -6.98
CA LEU A 82 12.29 -5.56 -6.88
C LEU A 82 11.85 -4.99 -8.24
N THR A 83 12.64 -5.26 -9.28
CA THR A 83 12.37 -4.80 -10.66
C THR A 83 10.99 -5.28 -11.14
N TYR A 84 10.63 -6.52 -10.83
CA TYR A 84 9.32 -7.08 -11.16
C TYR A 84 8.17 -6.32 -10.46
N LEU A 85 8.29 -6.08 -9.15
CA LEU A 85 7.25 -5.40 -8.37
C LEU A 85 7.12 -3.92 -8.74
N GLU A 86 8.22 -3.22 -9.01
CA GLU A 86 8.19 -1.81 -9.47
C GLU A 86 7.41 -1.67 -10.78
N LYS A 87 7.63 -2.58 -11.74
CA LYS A 87 6.90 -2.60 -13.01
C LYS A 87 5.40 -2.82 -12.80
N ILE A 88 5.03 -3.77 -11.94
CA ILE A 88 3.63 -4.05 -11.62
C ILE A 88 2.99 -2.87 -10.88
N HIS A 89 3.68 -2.30 -9.90
CA HIS A 89 3.21 -1.15 -9.13
C HIS A 89 2.99 0.07 -10.04
N ALA A 90 3.94 0.39 -10.92
CA ALA A 90 3.80 1.49 -11.87
C ALA A 90 2.59 1.32 -12.80
N MET A 91 2.35 0.11 -13.30
CA MET A 91 1.15 -0.21 -14.08
C MET A 91 -0.13 0.02 -13.27
N PHE A 92 -0.15 -0.43 -12.01
CA PHE A 92 -1.32 -0.29 -11.15
C PHE A 92 -1.61 1.18 -10.80
N VAL A 93 -0.57 1.95 -10.49
CA VAL A 93 -0.65 3.40 -10.29
C VAL A 93 -1.23 4.07 -11.55
N GLN A 94 -0.71 3.73 -12.73
CA GLN A 94 -1.16 4.31 -13.99
C GLN A 94 -2.65 4.04 -14.23
N HIS A 95 -3.12 2.80 -13.99
CA HIS A 95 -4.53 2.47 -14.11
C HIS A 95 -5.39 3.29 -13.14
N ILE A 96 -5.01 3.34 -11.85
CA ILE A 96 -5.83 3.97 -10.81
C ILE A 96 -5.89 5.49 -10.97
N THR A 97 -4.76 6.12 -11.30
CA THR A 97 -4.62 7.58 -11.26
C THR A 97 -4.90 8.26 -12.60
N GLN A 98 -4.68 7.58 -13.73
CA GLN A 98 -4.70 8.21 -15.06
C GLN A 98 -5.68 7.56 -16.04
N GLN A 99 -5.72 6.23 -16.13
CA GLN A 99 -6.44 5.54 -17.21
C GLN A 99 -7.91 5.27 -16.87
N CYS A 100 -8.24 4.99 -15.61
CA CYS A 100 -9.59 4.64 -15.20
C CYS A 100 -10.26 5.74 -14.38
N GLN A 101 -11.28 6.40 -14.96
CA GLN A 101 -12.07 7.43 -14.26
C GLN A 101 -12.78 6.89 -13.02
N GLY A 102 -13.24 5.64 -13.06
CA GLY A 102 -13.90 4.99 -11.92
C GLY A 102 -12.96 4.75 -10.74
N CYS A 103 -11.69 4.45 -10.99
CA CYS A 103 -10.67 4.35 -9.95
C CYS A 103 -10.25 5.74 -9.44
N ARG A 104 -10.02 6.68 -10.37
CA ARG A 104 -9.63 8.05 -10.03
C ARG A 104 -10.68 8.75 -9.16
N GLY A 105 -11.97 8.54 -9.44
CA GLY A 105 -13.07 9.06 -8.64
C GLY A 105 -13.17 8.49 -7.22
N LYS A 106 -12.45 7.39 -6.91
CA LYS A 106 -12.31 6.83 -5.56
C LYS A 106 -11.07 7.35 -4.83
N GLY A 107 -10.35 8.31 -5.41
CA GLY A 107 -9.31 9.06 -4.72
C GLY A 107 -9.89 9.90 -3.58
N PHE A 108 -9.01 10.43 -2.74
CA PHE A 108 -9.38 11.23 -1.57
C PHE A 108 -9.05 12.69 -1.80
N ILE A 109 -9.80 13.57 -1.15
CA ILE A 109 -9.44 14.97 -0.97
C ILE A 109 -9.04 15.14 0.49
N CYS A 110 -7.90 15.79 0.73
CA CYS A 110 -7.44 16.03 2.09
C CYS A 110 -8.37 17.04 2.80
N GLU A 111 -9.14 16.61 3.81
CA GLU A 111 -10.10 17.48 4.51
C GLU A 111 -9.42 18.63 5.31
N LEU A 112 -8.11 18.55 5.54
CA LEU A 112 -7.34 19.51 6.34
C LEU A 112 -6.92 20.74 5.51
N CYS A 113 -6.31 20.53 4.34
CA CYS A 113 -5.95 21.64 3.45
C CYS A 113 -7.04 21.97 2.43
N LYS A 114 -7.95 21.02 2.14
CA LYS A 114 -9.02 21.14 1.15
C LYS A 114 -8.53 21.57 -0.23
N SER A 115 -7.29 21.23 -0.58
CA SER A 115 -6.79 21.39 -1.95
C SER A 115 -7.56 20.45 -2.88
N ASP A 116 -7.77 20.86 -4.13
CA ASP A 116 -8.39 20.01 -5.16
C ASP A 116 -7.47 18.88 -5.66
N ASP A 117 -6.30 18.72 -5.04
CA ASP A 117 -5.39 17.60 -5.31
C ASP A 117 -5.99 16.28 -4.82
N VAL A 118 -6.06 15.31 -5.74
CA VAL A 118 -6.60 13.98 -5.47
C VAL A 118 -5.47 13.08 -5.02
N ILE A 119 -5.56 12.60 -3.79
CA ILE A 119 -4.55 11.76 -3.16
C ILE A 119 -5.02 10.33 -3.00
N PHE A 120 -4.06 9.41 -2.99
CA PHE A 120 -4.30 7.98 -2.85
C PHE A 120 -3.52 7.42 -1.66
N PRO A 121 -4.04 6.37 -0.99
CA PRO A 121 -3.41 5.80 0.20
C PRO A 121 -2.04 5.15 -0.05
N PHE A 122 -1.68 4.89 -1.32
CA PHE A 122 -0.38 4.35 -1.71
C PHE A 122 0.61 5.45 -2.15
N ASP A 123 0.21 6.73 -2.11
CA ASP A 123 1.11 7.82 -2.49
C ASP A 123 2.13 8.09 -1.36
N PRO A 124 3.41 8.34 -1.69
CA PRO A 124 4.47 8.53 -0.68
C PRO A 124 4.26 9.69 0.29
N ARG A 125 3.47 10.70 -0.08
CA ARG A 125 3.24 11.93 0.70
C ARG A 125 1.88 11.95 1.38
N THR A 126 1.35 10.78 1.70
CA THR A 126 0.02 10.62 2.30
C THR A 126 0.07 9.77 3.55
N ASP A 127 -0.86 10.02 4.46
CA ASP A 127 -1.09 9.25 5.67
C ASP A 127 -2.54 8.79 5.73
N ILE A 128 -2.75 7.60 6.30
CA ILE A 128 -4.05 6.95 6.43
C ILE A 128 -4.44 6.96 7.91
N CYS A 129 -5.63 7.48 8.22
CA CYS A 129 -6.20 7.36 9.56
C CYS A 129 -6.46 5.88 9.90
N ALA A 130 -5.83 5.37 10.96
CA ALA A 130 -5.96 3.99 11.40
C ALA A 130 -7.42 3.56 11.72
N THR A 131 -8.26 4.50 12.14
CA THR A 131 -9.65 4.22 12.57
C THR A 131 -10.65 4.18 11.42
N CYS A 132 -10.57 5.15 10.52
CA CYS A 132 -11.61 5.35 9.49
C CYS A 132 -11.09 5.23 8.06
N SER A 133 -9.79 5.00 7.90
CA SER A 133 -9.08 4.86 6.62
C SER A 133 -9.25 6.06 5.68
N SER A 134 -9.58 7.24 6.21
CA SER A 134 -9.44 8.49 5.44
C SER A 134 -7.98 8.80 5.20
N VAL A 135 -7.69 9.32 4.02
CA VAL A 135 -6.35 9.68 3.57
C VAL A 135 -6.16 11.20 3.65
N PHE A 136 -4.99 11.62 4.10
CA PHE A 136 -4.59 13.02 4.23
C PHE A 136 -3.19 13.19 3.65
N HIS A 137 -2.81 14.41 3.25
CA HIS A 137 -1.40 14.71 3.04
C HIS A 137 -0.64 14.49 4.34
N GLN A 138 0.52 13.83 4.27
CA GLN A 138 1.37 13.53 5.42
C GLN A 138 1.67 14.79 6.23
N ASP A 139 2.13 15.84 5.56
CA ASP A 139 2.42 17.13 6.18
C ASP A 139 1.21 17.78 6.87
N CYS A 140 0.01 17.62 6.31
CA CYS A 140 -1.20 18.17 6.90
C CYS A 140 -1.59 17.39 8.15
N TYR A 141 -1.49 16.07 8.09
CA TYR A 141 -1.85 15.18 9.20
C TYR A 141 -0.85 15.29 10.35
N LEU A 142 0.45 15.39 10.05
CA LEU A 142 1.50 15.57 11.05
C LEU A 142 1.37 16.89 11.83
N ARG A 143 1.01 17.98 11.15
CA ARG A 143 0.79 19.30 11.79
C ARG A 143 -0.54 19.40 12.52
N TRP A 144 -1.44 18.44 12.37
CA TRP A 144 -2.77 18.49 12.96
C TRP A 144 -2.75 17.91 14.39
N GLU A 145 -3.06 18.76 15.36
CA GLU A 145 -3.05 18.37 16.79
C GLU A 145 -4.37 17.71 17.24
N GLY A 146 -5.42 17.79 16.43
CA GLY A 146 -6.74 17.23 16.76
C GLY A 146 -6.91 15.76 16.38
N PRO A 147 -8.03 15.13 16.78
CA PRO A 147 -8.42 13.84 16.22
C PRO A 147 -8.70 13.98 14.71
N CYS A 148 -8.65 12.87 13.98
CA CYS A 148 -9.04 12.85 12.57
C CYS A 148 -10.44 13.52 12.38
N PRO A 149 -10.58 14.53 11.49
CA PRO A 149 -11.83 15.30 11.35
C PRO A 149 -13.07 14.45 11.08
N LYS A 150 -12.92 13.40 10.26
CA LYS A 150 -14.00 12.45 9.96
C LYS A 150 -14.36 11.57 11.15
N CYS A 151 -13.37 11.17 11.95
CA CYS A 151 -13.58 10.42 13.18
C CYS A 151 -14.31 11.26 14.23
N ALA A 152 -13.90 12.51 14.41
CA ALA A 152 -14.55 13.47 15.30
C ALA A 152 -16.04 13.65 14.93
N ARG A 153 -16.33 13.83 13.64
CA ARG A 153 -17.71 13.94 13.12
C ARG A 153 -18.55 12.67 13.36
N LYS A 154 -17.92 11.49 13.31
CA LYS A 154 -18.59 10.19 13.52
C LYS A 154 -18.64 9.74 14.98
N GLY A 155 -18.12 10.52 15.93
CA GLY A 155 -18.01 10.14 17.33
C GLY A 155 -17.09 8.95 17.61
N LYS A 156 -16.20 8.60 16.67
CA LYS A 156 -15.25 7.49 16.80
C LYS A 156 -13.88 8.05 17.17
N VAL A 157 -13.67 8.41 18.42
CA VAL A 157 -12.36 8.92 18.87
C VAL A 157 -11.42 7.75 19.06
N SER A 158 -10.41 7.64 18.19
CA SER A 158 -9.19 6.89 18.51
C SER A 158 -8.10 7.93 18.68
N GLY A 159 -7.46 7.95 19.85
CA GLY A 159 -6.33 8.83 20.12
C GLY A 159 -5.26 8.64 19.07
N ALA A 160 -4.67 9.74 18.63
CA ALA A 160 -3.46 9.71 17.81
C ALA A 160 -2.38 8.96 18.60
N THR A 161 -2.09 7.71 18.22
CA THR A 161 -0.88 7.05 18.69
C THR A 161 0.28 7.67 17.92
N GLN A 162 0.88 8.70 18.51
CA GLN A 162 2.19 9.19 18.13
C GLN A 162 3.19 8.08 18.50
N SER A 163 3.65 7.32 17.51
CA SER A 163 4.84 6.49 17.68
C SER A 163 6.07 7.38 17.55
N GLN A 164 6.47 8.02 18.66
CA GLN A 164 7.82 8.53 18.85
C GLN A 164 8.62 7.48 19.64
N THR A 165 9.53 6.80 18.95
CA THR A 165 10.92 6.43 19.31
C THR A 165 11.42 5.34 18.37
#